data_AF-A0A419SP47-F1
#
_entry.id   AF-A0A419SP47-F1
#
_cell.length_a   1.000
_cell.length_b   1.000
_cell.length_c   1.000
_cell.angle_alpha   90.00
_cell.angle_beta   90.00
_cell.angle_gamma   90.00
#
_symmetry.space_group_name_H-M   'P 1'
#
loop_
_entity.id
_entity.type
_entity.pdbx_description
1 polymer ?
#
loop_
_entity_poly.entity_id
_entity_poly.type
_entity_poly.pdbx_seq_one_letter_code
_entity_poly.pdbx_strand_id
1 'polypeptide(L)' 'MDEYKIGESSANDYVGRLNGILNRGIYNEEKEWNPSLKQTIEKEYENSKGHYVLTIERYIEYMGREGK' A
#
# COMPACT_ATOMS: atom_id res chain seq x y z
N MET A 1 14.42 16.06 2.06
CA MET A 1 14.03 14.65 2.06
C MET A 1 14.50 14.10 0.73
N ASP A 2 15.50 13.22 0.71
CA ASP A 2 15.96 12.60 -0.53
C ASP A 2 14.82 11.84 -1.20
N GLU A 3 14.45 12.27 -2.41
CA GLU A 3 13.49 11.57 -3.24
C GLU A 3 14.04 10.17 -3.55
N TYR A 4 13.48 9.16 -2.90
CA TYR A 4 13.82 7.76 -3.15
C TYR A 4 13.42 7.42 -4.59
N LYS A 5 14.37 7.53 -5.53
CA LYS A 5 14.18 7.11 -6.92
C LYS A 5 14.12 5.60 -6.97
N ILE A 6 12.91 5.05 -6.91
CA ILE A 6 12.66 3.64 -7.20
C ILE A 6 12.83 3.41 -8.70
N GLY A 7 13.44 2.27 -9.07
CA GLY A 7 13.50 1.87 -10.48
C GLY A 7 12.12 1.52 -11.03
N GLU A 8 11.96 1.57 -12.35
CA GLU A 8 10.69 1.32 -13.04
C GLU A 8 10.06 -0.03 -12.65
N SER A 9 10.86 -1.11 -12.58
CA SER A 9 10.37 -2.42 -12.12
C SER A 9 9.80 -2.37 -10.71
N SER A 10 10.44 -1.64 -9.79
CA SER A 10 9.95 -1.50 -8.43
C SER A 10 8.67 -0.66 -8.38
N ALA A 11 8.57 0.40 -9.18
CA ALA A 11 7.35 1.20 -9.29
C ALA A 11 6.17 0.35 -9.80
N ASN A 12 6.37 -0.43 -10.86
CA ASN A 12 5.36 -1.33 -11.40
C ASN A 12 4.90 -2.38 -10.39
N ASP A 13 5.83 -2.91 -9.60
CA ASP A 13 5.55 -3.90 -8.56
C ASP A 13 4.75 -3.30 -7.39
N TYR A 14 5.03 -2.04 -7.01
CA TYR A 14 4.17 -1.29 -6.06
C TYR A 14 2.77 -1.05 -6.62
N VAL A 15 2.66 -0.57 -7.86
CA VAL A 15 1.37 -0.33 -8.54
C VAL A 15 0.55 -1.62 -8.66
N GLY A 16 1.19 -2.73 -9.02
CA GLY A 16 0.55 -4.04 -9.12
C GLY A 16 -0.05 -4.50 -7.78
N ARG A 17 0.71 -4.34 -6.69
CA ARG A 17 0.20 -4.66 -5.34
C ARG A 17 -0.95 -3.76 -4.92
N LEU A 18 -0.82 -2.45 -5.12
CA LEU A 18 -1.88 -1.49 -4.80
C LEU A 18 -3.16 -1.81 -5.56
N ASN A 19 -3.05 -2.04 -6.87
CA ASN A 19 -4.18 -2.45 -7.71
C ASN A 19 -4.78 -3.77 -7.25
N GLY A 20 -3.97 -4.73 -6.80
CA GLY A 20 -4.45 -5.98 -6.23
C GLY A 20 -5.35 -5.76 -5.01
N ILE A 21 -4.94 -4.86 -4.11
CA ILE A 21 -5.68 -4.52 -2.89
C ILE A 21 -6.99 -3.79 -3.22
N LEU A 22 -6.93 -2.82 -4.14
CA LEU A 22 -8.08 -2.05 -4.61
C LEU A 22 -9.11 -2.94 -5.32
N ASN A 23 -8.68 -3.81 -6.24
CA ASN A 23 -9.58 -4.72 -6.97
C ASN A 23 -10.30 -5.72 -6.06
N ARG A 24 -9.70 -6.06 -4.90
CA ARG A 24 -10.34 -6.91 -3.89
C ARG A 24 -11.26 -6.14 -2.94
N GLY A 25 -11.35 -4.81 -3.05
CA GLY A 25 -12.14 -3.98 -2.15
C GLY A 25 -11.62 -3.96 -0.71
N ILE A 26 -10.34 -4.33 -0.51
CA ILE A 26 -9.72 -4.40 0.83
C ILE A 26 -9.47 -2.99 1.38
N TYR A 27 -9.08 -2.06 0.51
CA TYR A 27 -8.78 -0.68 0.87
C TYR A 27 -9.80 0.27 0.24
N ASN A 28 -10.39 1.14 1.07
CA ASN A 28 -11.44 2.09 0.68
C ASN A 28 -10.98 3.55 0.88
N GLU A 29 -9.76 3.87 0.43
CA GLU A 29 -9.21 5.23 0.48
C GLU A 29 -9.16 5.83 1.91
N GLU A 30 -8.97 4.97 2.91
CA GLU A 30 -8.82 5.38 4.30
C GLU A 30 -7.64 6.36 4.43
N LYS A 31 -7.88 7.54 5.01
CA LYS A 31 -6.85 8.58 5.18
C LYS A 31 -5.80 8.23 6.24
N GLU A 32 -6.06 7.22 7.06
CA GLU A 32 -5.24 6.82 8.18
C GLU A 32 -5.06 5.30 8.21
N TRP A 33 -3.91 4.87 8.70
CA TRP A 33 -3.60 3.45 8.81
C TRP A 33 -4.48 2.77 9.88
N ASN A 34 -5.17 1.70 9.49
CA ASN A 34 -6.08 0.96 10.35
C ASN A 34 -5.54 -0.46 10.64
N PRO A 35 -5.46 -0.90 11.92
CA PRO A 35 -5.05 -2.27 12.25
C PRO A 35 -5.97 -3.36 11.63
N SER A 36 -7.25 -3.09 11.41
CA SER A 36 -8.16 -4.03 10.71
C SER A 36 -7.83 -4.19 9.23
N LEU A 37 -7.39 -3.10 8.57
CA LEU A 37 -6.90 -3.15 7.20
C LEU A 37 -5.63 -4.01 7.11
N LYS A 38 -4.71 -3.84 8.07
CA LYS A 38 -3.51 -4.68 8.18
C LYS A 38 -3.88 -6.17 8.27
N GLN A 39 -4.77 -6.54 9.19
CA GLN A 39 -5.19 -7.93 9.37
C GLN A 39 -5.84 -8.51 8.10
N THR A 40 -6.64 -7.71 7.40
CA THR A 40 -7.26 -8.13 6.14
C THR A 40 -6.21 -8.39 5.06
N ILE A 41 -5.23 -7.50 4.92
CA ILE A 41 -4.12 -7.66 3.98
C ILE A 41 -3.26 -8.89 4.36
N GLU A 42 -2.92 -9.07 5.64
CA GLU A 42 -2.13 -10.21 6.09
C GLU A 42 -2.83 -11.54 5.84
N LYS A 43 -4.16 -11.58 5.95
CA LYS A 43 -4.98 -12.77 5.67
C LYS A 43 -5.08 -13.06 4.17
N GLU A 44 -5.30 -12.04 3.34
CA GLU A 44 -5.46 -12.23 1.89
C GLU A 44 -4.15 -12.48 1.13
N TYR A 45 -3.03 -12.01 1.69
CA TYR A 45 -1.71 -12.11 1.08
C TYR A 45 -0.71 -12.81 2.00
N GLU A 46 -1.07 -13.94 2.61
CA GLU A 46 -0.24 -14.60 3.65
C GLU A 46 1.25 -14.76 3.23
N ASN A 47 1.48 -15.14 1.96
CA ASN A 47 2.80 -15.42 1.40
C ASN A 47 3.64 -14.17 1.10
N SER A 48 3.01 -13.00 1.07
CA SER A 48 3.68 -11.73 0.70
C SER A 48 3.23 -10.56 1.55
N LYS A 49 2.67 -10.85 2.73
CA LYS A 49 1.98 -9.88 3.58
C LYS A 49 2.79 -8.63 3.88
N GLY A 50 4.10 -8.79 4.14
CA GLY A 50 5.00 -7.66 4.41
C GLY A 50 5.06 -6.66 3.25
N HIS A 51 5.09 -7.14 2.00
CA HIS A 51 5.14 -6.26 0.84
C HIS A 51 3.83 -5.52 0.60
N TYR A 52 2.69 -6.20 0.79
CA TYR A 52 1.37 -5.58 0.62
C TYR A 52 1.05 -4.57 1.74
N VAL A 53 1.41 -4.90 2.99
CA VAL A 53 1.30 -3.99 4.14
C VAL A 53 2.12 -2.73 3.91
N LEU A 54 3.40 -2.87 3.54
CA LEU A 54 4.28 -1.74 3.27
C LEU A 54 3.79 -0.88 2.10
N THR A 55 3.21 -1.50 1.07
CA THR A 55 2.65 -0.79 -0.08
C THR A 55 1.54 0.17 0.34
N ILE A 56 0.60 -0.28 1.16
CA ILE A 56 -0.50 0.58 1.64
C ILE A 56 -0.02 1.60 2.65
N GLU A 57 0.89 1.24 3.55
CA GLU A 57 1.44 2.19 4.53
C GLU A 57 2.09 3.39 3.84
N ARG A 58 2.91 3.12 2.80
CA ARG A 58 3.52 4.18 1.98
C ARG A 58 2.49 4.96 1.16
N TYR A 59 1.46 4.29 0.64
CA TYR A 59 0.41 4.96 -0.12
C TYR A 59 -0.40 5.92 0.75
N ILE A 60 -0.80 5.50 1.96
CA ILE A 60 -1.49 6.34 2.93
C ILE A 60 -0.59 7.50 3.37
N GLU A 61 0.71 7.25 3.65
CA GLU A 61 1.66 8.31 3.96
C GLU A 61 1.76 9.35 2.81
N TYR A 62 1.84 8.88 1.56
CA TYR A 62 1.87 9.75 0.39
C TYR A 62 0.59 10.60 0.27
N MET A 63 -0.58 9.97 0.36
CA MET A 63 -1.88 10.65 0.31
C MET A 63 -2.04 11.66 1.46
N GLY A 64 -1.54 11.33 2.65
CA GLY A 64 -1.53 12.24 3.80
C GLY A 64 -0.59 13.43 3.64
N ARG A 65 0.49 13.29 2.86
CA ARG A 65 1.41 14.39 2.53
C ARG A 65 0.87 15.31 1.46
N GLU A 66 0.21 14.78 0.43
CA GLU A 66 -0.42 15.56 -0.65
C GLU A 66 -1.71 16.27 -0.20
N GLY A 67 -2.27 15.88 0.95
CA GLY A 67 -3.46 16.51 1.55
C GLY A 67 -3.20 17.80 2.34
N LYS A 68 -2.03 18.44 2.21
CA LYS A 68 -1.64 19.62 3.00
C LYS A 68 -1.14 20.80 2.16
#